data_AF-A0A101HG38-F1
#
_entry.id   AF-A0A101HG38-F1
#
_cell.length_a   1.000
_cell.length_b   1.000
_cell.length_c   1.000
_cell.angle_alpha   90.00
_cell.angle_beta   90.00
_cell.angle_gamma   90.00
#
_symmetry.space_group_name_H-M   'P 1'
#
loop_
_entity.id
_entity.type
_entity.pdbx_description
1 polymer ?
#
loop_
_entity_poly.entity_id
_entity_poly.type
_entity_poly.pdbx_seq_one_letter_code
_entity_poly.pdbx_strand_id
1 'polypeptide(L)'
;MIVYYSRMGMPTWFLMIMAASVAIMVIAILITLTWKISAHMFGVGGLIGGAMAVSYFVEQSNPYYMFMGLFIIAGLVGTSRLILRRHTLYQVIAGFLLGFLVSFLFVWGGTVI
;
A
#
# COMPACT_ATOMS: atom_id res chain seq x y z
N MET A 1 16.75 -2.27 7.58
CA MET A 1 16.98 -1.53 6.33
C MET A 1 16.71 -0.04 6.46
N ILE A 2 15.61 0.40 7.09
CA ILE A 2 15.29 1.84 7.28
C ILE A 2 16.43 2.63 7.93
N VAL A 3 16.97 2.14 9.05
CA VAL A 3 18.09 2.80 9.75
C VAL A 3 19.31 2.92 8.84
N TYR A 4 19.62 1.88 8.06
CA TYR A 4 20.74 1.89 7.13
C TYR A 4 20.58 2.96 6.05
N TYR A 5 19.42 3.03 5.38
CA TYR A 5 19.17 4.05 4.35
C TYR A 5 19.11 5.48 4.91
N SER A 6 18.64 5.64 6.15
CA SER A 6 18.71 6.91 6.86
C SER A 6 20.16 7.37 7.09
N ARG A 7 21.05 6.44 7.45
CA ARG A 7 22.50 6.73 7.58
C ARG A 7 23.17 7.05 6.23
N MET A 8 22.60 6.60 5.11
CA MET A 8 23.07 6.94 3.76
C MET A 8 22.54 8.28 3.23
N GLY A 9 21.71 9.00 4.01
CA GLY A 9 21.17 10.29 3.58
C GLY A 9 20.11 10.20 2.48
N MET A 10 19.40 9.07 2.38
CA MET A 10 18.29 8.92 1.45
C MET A 10 17.13 9.86 1.80
N PRO A 11 16.35 10.33 0.80
CA PRO A 11 15.27 11.28 1.03
C PRO A 11 14.18 10.71 1.95
N THR A 12 13.55 11.58 2.73
CA THR A 12 12.54 11.26 3.74
C THR A 12 11.35 10.49 3.16
N TRP A 13 10.82 10.92 2.01
CA TRP A 13 9.74 10.20 1.32
C TRP A 13 10.08 8.74 1.00
N PHE A 14 11.34 8.42 0.65
CA PHE A 14 11.78 7.06 0.35
C PHE A 14 11.79 6.19 1.62
N LEU A 15 12.26 6.75 2.73
CA LEU A 15 12.22 6.09 4.03
C LEU A 15 10.76 5.83 4.48
N MET A 16 9.85 6.75 4.17
CA MET A 16 8.43 6.61 4.49
C MET A 16 7.72 5.50 3.72
N ILE A 17 8.16 5.13 2.51
CA ILE A 17 7.65 3.93 1.80
C ILE A 17 7.92 2.68 2.63
N MET A 18 9.13 2.56 3.18
CA MET A 18 9.50 1.42 4.02
C MET A 18 8.76 1.46 5.36
N ALA A 19 8.66 2.63 5.99
CA ALA A 19 7.90 2.80 7.23
C ALA A 19 6.40 2.46 7.03
N ALA A 20 5.82 2.83 5.88
CA ALA A 20 4.44 2.51 5.53
C ALA A 20 4.21 1.00 5.49
N SER A 21 5.14 0.22 4.92
CA SER A 21 5.00 -1.25 4.88
C SER A 21 4.92 -1.87 6.28
N VAL A 22 5.72 -1.36 7.22
CA VAL A 22 5.70 -1.78 8.63
C VAL A 22 4.39 -1.36 9.28
N ALA A 23 3.96 -0.10 9.08
CA ALA A 23 2.71 0.42 9.62
C ALA A 23 1.49 -0.38 9.10
N ILE A 24 1.43 -0.66 7.80
CA ILE A 24 0.39 -1.51 7.19
C ILE A 24 0.38 -2.88 7.86
N MET A 25 1.53 -3.53 8.04
CA MET A 25 1.57 -4.84 8.71
C MET A 25 1.08 -4.77 10.15
N VAL A 26 1.52 -3.78 10.94
CA VAL A 26 1.09 -3.63 12.33
C VAL A 26 -0.41 -3.42 12.41
N ILE A 27 -0.96 -2.47 11.63
CA ILE A 27 -2.40 -2.19 11.63
C ILE A 27 -3.18 -3.40 11.11
N ALA A 28 -2.69 -4.06 10.06
CA ALA A 28 -3.35 -5.23 9.49
C ALA A 28 -3.37 -6.40 10.47
N ILE A 29 -2.30 -6.63 11.24
CA ILE A 29 -2.27 -7.65 12.30
C ILE A 29 -3.36 -7.36 13.33
N LEU A 30 -3.41 -6.12 13.85
CA LEU A 30 -4.42 -5.72 14.83
C LEU A 30 -5.85 -5.95 14.33
N ILE A 31 -6.14 -5.58 13.08
CA ILE A 31 -7.45 -5.83 12.47
C ILE A 31 -7.70 -7.33 12.27
N THR A 32 -6.71 -8.07 11.80
CA THR A 32 -6.83 -9.50 11.47
C THR A 32 -7.11 -10.37 12.70
N LEU A 33 -6.76 -9.92 13.91
CA LEU A 33 -7.09 -10.61 15.16
C LEU A 33 -8.61 -10.72 15.39
N THR A 34 -9.38 -9.71 14.99
CA THR A 34 -10.84 -9.66 15.18
C THR A 34 -11.61 -9.89 13.88
N TRP A 35 -11.09 -9.41 12.75
CA TRP A 35 -11.70 -9.51 11.44
C TRP A 35 -10.65 -9.78 10.37
N LYS A 36 -10.51 -11.05 9.97
CA LYS A 36 -9.45 -11.51 9.05
C LYS A 36 -9.54 -10.87 7.66
N ILE A 37 -8.85 -9.74 7.49
CA ILE A 37 -8.72 -9.04 6.21
C ILE A 37 -7.70 -9.73 5.29
N SER A 38 -7.80 -9.49 3.98
CA SER A 38 -6.96 -10.14 2.99
C SER A 38 -5.57 -9.52 2.91
N ALA A 39 -4.54 -10.33 3.21
CA ALA A 39 -3.13 -9.90 3.11
C ALA A 39 -2.69 -9.49 1.71
N HIS A 40 -3.24 -10.15 0.71
CA HIS A 40 -2.94 -9.84 -0.68
C HIS A 40 -3.52 -8.47 -1.06
N MET A 41 -4.65 -8.08 -0.47
CA MET A 41 -5.29 -6.81 -0.79
C MET A 41 -4.59 -5.62 -0.14
N PHE A 42 -4.18 -5.70 1.13
CA PHE A 42 -3.40 -4.61 1.70
C PHE A 42 -1.99 -4.49 1.10
N GLY A 43 -1.42 -5.60 0.61
CA GLY A 43 -0.16 -5.56 -0.14
C GLY A 43 -0.30 -4.81 -1.47
N VAL A 44 -1.26 -5.22 -2.31
CA VAL A 44 -1.50 -4.56 -3.60
C VAL A 44 -1.98 -3.11 -3.41
N GLY A 45 -2.85 -2.86 -2.43
CA GLY A 45 -3.26 -1.52 -2.05
C GLY A 45 -2.08 -0.64 -1.66
N GLY A 46 -1.17 -1.15 -0.81
CA GLY A 46 0.04 -0.44 -0.40
C GLY A 46 0.99 -0.11 -1.54
N LEU A 47 1.15 -1.03 -2.50
CA LEU A 47 1.92 -0.79 -3.73
C LEU A 47 1.31 0.35 -4.54
N ILE A 48 0.00 0.31 -4.81
CA ILE A 48 -0.69 1.32 -5.61
C ILE A 48 -0.69 2.68 -4.92
N GLY A 49 -1.00 2.71 -3.62
CA GLY A 49 -1.02 3.97 -2.85
C GLY A 49 0.35 4.63 -2.79
N GLY A 50 1.41 3.84 -2.58
CA GLY A 50 2.78 4.35 -2.55
C GLY A 50 3.23 4.84 -3.92
N ALA A 51 3.00 4.05 -4.97
CA ALA A 51 3.31 4.45 -6.35
C ALA A 51 2.56 5.72 -6.75
N MET A 52 1.28 5.83 -6.40
CA MET A 52 0.46 7.00 -6.70
C MET A 52 0.94 8.25 -5.95
N ALA A 53 1.31 8.12 -4.68
CA ALA A 53 1.87 9.23 -3.91
C ALA A 53 3.22 9.69 -4.48
N VAL A 54 4.11 8.77 -4.86
CA VAL A 54 5.40 9.12 -5.49
C VAL A 54 5.17 9.81 -6.84
N SER A 55 4.32 9.26 -7.70
CA SER A 55 3.99 9.86 -8.99
C SER A 55 3.43 11.28 -8.86
N TYR A 56 2.57 11.51 -7.86
CA TYR A 56 1.91 12.80 -7.67
C TYR A 56 2.79 13.82 -6.94
N PHE A 57 3.43 13.45 -5.83
CA PHE A 57 4.15 14.39 -4.95
C PHE A 57 5.65 14.50 -5.22
N VAL A 58 6.28 13.48 -5.82
CA VAL A 58 7.74 13.46 -6.03
C VAL A 58 8.08 13.69 -7.49
N GLU A 59 7.63 12.79 -8.37
CA GLU A 59 8.01 12.80 -9.78
C GLU A 59 7.18 13.76 -10.64
N GLN A 60 6.00 14.17 -10.16
CA GLN A 60 5.04 15.01 -10.90
C GLN A 60 4.74 14.47 -12.31
N SER A 61 4.75 13.15 -12.46
CA SER A 61 4.50 12.44 -13.71
C SER A 61 3.30 11.52 -13.58
N ASN A 62 2.56 11.30 -14.67
CA ASN A 62 1.41 10.42 -14.69
C ASN A 62 1.67 9.16 -15.52
N PRO A 63 2.26 8.10 -14.92
CA PRO A 63 2.46 6.81 -15.58
C PRO A 63 1.14 6.03 -15.68
N TYR A 64 0.21 6.51 -16.50
CA TYR A 64 -1.15 5.95 -16.59
C TYR A 64 -1.18 4.47 -17.01
N TYR A 65 -0.28 4.01 -17.89
CA TYR A 65 -0.17 2.59 -18.25
C TYR A 65 0.19 1.70 -17.05
N MET A 66 1.05 2.20 -16.15
CA MET A 66 1.41 1.50 -14.92
C MET A 66 0.19 1.37 -14.02
N PHE A 67 -0.57 2.45 -13.80
CA PHE A 67 -1.77 2.40 -12.97
C PHE A 67 -2.86 1.51 -13.57
N MET A 68 -3.08 1.55 -14.89
CA MET A 68 -4.00 0.63 -15.56
C MET A 68 -3.63 -0.83 -15.28
N GLY A 69 -2.35 -1.19 -15.46
CA GLY A 69 -1.87 -2.54 -15.15
C GLY A 69 -2.04 -2.92 -13.68
N LEU A 70 -1.69 -2.01 -12.76
CA LEU A 70 -1.81 -2.24 -11.32
C LEU A 70 -3.27 -2.44 -10.88
N PHE A 71 -4.21 -1.64 -11.39
CA PHE A 71 -5.63 -1.78 -11.05
C PHE A 71 -6.24 -3.06 -11.65
N ILE A 72 -5.83 -3.48 -12.85
CA ILE A 72 -6.23 -4.77 -13.42
C ILE A 72 -5.73 -5.92 -12.52
N ILE A 73 -4.45 -5.89 -12.11
CA ILE A 73 -3.89 -6.88 -11.19
C ILE A 73 -4.62 -6.87 -9.85
N ALA A 74 -4.93 -5.68 -9.29
CA ALA A 74 -5.70 -5.56 -8.06
C ALA A 74 -7.09 -6.21 -8.18
N GLY A 75 -7.78 -6.01 -9.31
CA GLY A 75 -9.06 -6.63 -9.60
C GLY A 75 -8.96 -8.16 -9.72
N LEU A 76 -7.96 -8.67 -10.42
CA LEU A 76 -7.71 -10.11 -10.54
C LEU A 76 -7.40 -10.76 -9.19
N VAL A 77 -6.52 -10.12 -8.40
CA VAL A 77 -6.17 -10.58 -7.06
C VAL A 77 -7.39 -10.54 -6.14
N GLY A 78 -8.17 -9.45 -6.14
CA GLY A 78 -9.39 -9.33 -5.35
C GLY A 78 -10.42 -10.40 -5.70
N THR A 79 -10.67 -10.59 -6.99
CA THR A 79 -11.61 -11.59 -7.50
C THR A 79 -11.17 -13.01 -7.11
N SER A 80 -9.88 -13.34 -7.21
CA SER A 80 -9.36 -14.64 -6.77
C SER A 80 -9.72 -14.94 -5.31
N ARG A 81 -9.63 -13.94 -4.42
CA ARG A 81 -9.91 -14.13 -2.98
C ARG A 81 -11.39 -14.38 -2.70
N LEU A 82 -12.28 -13.81 -3.51
CA LEU A 82 -13.72 -14.05 -3.45
C LEU A 82 -14.08 -15.44 -4.00
N ILE A 83 -13.48 -15.84 -5.13
CA ILE A 83 -13.70 -17.17 -5.74
C ILE A 83 -13.26 -18.29 -4.79
N LEU A 84 -12.12 -18.13 -4.14
CA LEU A 84 -11.61 -19.07 -3.13
C LEU A 84 -12.45 -19.11 -1.83
N ARG A 85 -13.50 -18.27 -1.72
CA ARG A 85 -14.41 -18.15 -0.56
C ARG A 85 -13.71 -18.00 0.79
N ARG A 86 -12.49 -17.43 0.78
CA ARG A 86 -11.70 -17.21 2.00
C ARG A 86 -12.04 -15.89 2.67
N HIS A 87 -12.53 -14.92 1.89
CA HIS A 87 -12.84 -13.58 2.35
C HIS A 87 -14.16 -13.08 1.79
N THR A 88 -14.81 -12.19 2.53
CA THR A 88 -15.98 -11.44 2.04
C THR A 88 -15.53 -10.21 1.23
N LEU A 89 -16.44 -9.64 0.44
CA LEU A 89 -16.18 -8.42 -0.34
C LEU A 89 -15.67 -7.28 0.57
N TYR A 90 -16.28 -7.10 1.73
CA TYR A 90 -15.88 -6.09 2.71
C TYR A 90 -14.45 -6.29 3.21
N GLN A 91 -14.00 -7.53 3.44
CA GLN A 91 -12.62 -7.82 3.86
C GLN A 91 -11.59 -7.55 2.76
N VAL A 92 -11.97 -7.80 1.51
CA VAL A 92 -11.13 -7.52 0.33
C VAL A 92 -10.97 -6.01 0.14
N ILE A 93 -12.08 -5.26 0.18
CA ILE A 93 -12.08 -3.80 0.04
C ILE A 93 -11.35 -3.13 1.22
N ALA A 94 -11.64 -3.55 2.46
CA ALA A 94 -10.99 -3.00 3.64
C ALA A 94 -9.48 -3.23 3.63
N GLY A 95 -9.03 -4.43 3.23
CA GLY A 95 -7.61 -4.70 3.04
C GLY A 95 -6.99 -3.76 2.01
N PHE A 96 -7.62 -3.61 0.84
CA PHE A 96 -7.13 -2.72 -0.22
C PHE A 96 -7.00 -1.27 0.26
N LEU A 97 -8.07 -0.72 0.86
CA LEU A 97 -8.10 0.66 1.34
C LEU A 97 -7.10 0.90 2.46
N LEU A 98 -6.93 -0.06 3.38
CA LEU A 98 -5.93 0.02 4.43
C LEU A 98 -4.53 0.21 3.83
N GLY A 99 -4.14 -0.67 2.91
CA GLY A 99 -2.84 -0.59 2.25
C GLY A 99 -2.67 0.73 1.50
N PHE A 100 -3.67 1.08 0.67
CA PHE A 100 -3.64 2.27 -0.16
C PHE A 100 -3.49 3.55 0.65
N LEU A 101 -4.37 3.77 1.63
CA LEU A 101 -4.40 5.00 2.41
C LEU A 101 -3.15 5.16 3.28
N VAL A 102 -2.72 4.09 3.97
CA VAL A 102 -1.54 4.17 4.83
C VAL A 102 -0.29 4.46 4.01
N SER A 103 -0.10 3.77 2.88
CA SER A 103 1.06 4.02 2.00
C SER A 103 1.05 5.43 1.42
N PHE A 104 -0.11 5.88 0.92
CA PHE A 104 -0.25 7.20 0.33
C PHE A 104 0.04 8.32 1.34
N LEU A 105 -0.53 8.25 2.54
CA LEU A 105 -0.36 9.26 3.59
C LEU A 105 1.07 9.30 4.14
N PHE A 106 1.73 8.15 4.27
CA PHE A 106 3.12 8.10 4.74
C PHE A 106 4.07 8.77 3.74
N VAL A 107 3.95 8.45 2.46
CA VAL A 107 4.80 9.05 1.42
C VAL A 107 4.56 10.55 1.35
N TRP A 108 3.30 10.99 1.36
CA TRP A 108 2.96 12.41 1.41
C TRP A 108 3.55 13.11 2.64
N GLY A 109 3.42 12.53 3.84
CA GLY A 109 4.04 13.07 5.05
C GLY A 109 5.56 13.19 4.90
N GLY A 110 6.20 12.20 4.28
CA GLY A 110 7.63 12.23 3.97
C GLY A 110 8.05 13.26 2.91
N THR A 111 7.13 13.80 2.10
CA THR A 111 7.44 14.92 1.20
C THR A 111 7.32 16.29 1.86
N VAL A 112 6.64 16.37 3.01
CA VAL A 112 6.39 17.64 3.72
C VAL A 112 7.43 17.88 4.83
N ILE A 113 8.09 16.82 5.31
CA ILE A 113 9.14 16.83 6.35
C ILE A 113 10.52 16.87 5.70
#